data_AF-A0A959NKH8-F1
#
_entry.id   AF-A0A959NKH8-F1
#
_cell.length_a   1.000
_cell.length_b   1.000
_cell.length_c   1.000
_cell.angle_alpha   90.00
_cell.angle_beta   90.00
_cell.angle_gamma   90.00
#
_symmetry.space_group_name_H-M   'P 1'
#
loop_
_entity.id
_entity.type
_entity.pdbx_description
1 polymer ?
#
loop_
_entity_poly.entity_id
_entity_poly.type
_entity_poly.pdbx_seq_one_letter_code
_entity_poly.pdbx_strand_id
1 'polypeptide(L)'
;SGEVKNKIAKESFKTLQLEQIIFSRWVQVIYRFEKAMFENPDRDLNTLWWELVEKYQGLKKPENRDEPDWASKIHIALYPVYYQNYMMGELLASQLYFYIKEKVLNDKNNELISFIGKKEVGEYLKNLFFSYGALFKWDKLIKTSTGEELNPEYWVKQFAK
;
A
#
# COMPACT_ATOMS: atom_id res chain seq x y z
N SER A 1 -6.95 -25.83 -19.51
CA SER A 1 -6.95 -25.03 -20.74
C SER A 1 -6.55 -23.59 -20.42
N GLY A 2 -6.22 -22.76 -21.43
CA GLY A 2 -5.89 -21.34 -21.22
C GLY A 2 -7.03 -20.51 -20.62
N GLU A 3 -8.29 -20.88 -20.88
CA GLU A 3 -9.47 -20.20 -20.31
C GLU A 3 -9.54 -20.31 -18.79
N VAL A 4 -9.30 -21.49 -18.23
CA VAL A 4 -9.31 -21.70 -16.77
C VAL A 4 -8.27 -20.82 -16.09
N LYS A 5 -7.05 -20.75 -16.67
CA LYS A 5 -5.97 -19.89 -16.16
C LYS A 5 -6.37 -18.41 -16.18
N ASN A 6 -6.96 -17.94 -17.27
CA ASN A 6 -7.38 -16.54 -17.41
C ASN A 6 -8.51 -16.19 -16.43
N LYS A 7 -9.47 -17.10 -16.22
CA LYS A 7 -10.53 -16.93 -15.24
C LYS A 7 -9.98 -16.80 -13.82
N ILE A 8 -9.11 -17.73 -13.42
CA ILE A 8 -8.47 -17.72 -12.09
C ILE A 8 -7.67 -16.43 -11.91
N ALA A 9 -6.86 -16.03 -12.90
CA ALA A 9 -6.07 -14.80 -12.81
C ALA A 9 -6.94 -13.56 -12.60
N LYS A 10 -8.07 -13.46 -13.30
CA LYS A 10 -9.01 -12.34 -13.17
C LYS A 10 -9.70 -12.32 -11.81
N GLU A 11 -10.12 -13.47 -11.30
CA GLU A 11 -10.73 -13.60 -9.97
C GLU A 11 -9.72 -13.27 -8.86
N SER A 12 -8.52 -13.82 -8.93
CA SER A 12 -7.43 -13.51 -7.98
C SER A 12 -7.08 -12.02 -7.98
N PHE A 13 -7.05 -11.38 -9.15
CA PHE A 13 -6.78 -9.95 -9.24
C PHE A 13 -7.88 -9.11 -8.58
N LYS A 14 -9.17 -9.47 -8.75
CA LYS A 14 -10.27 -8.79 -8.07
C LYS A 14 -10.19 -8.91 -6.54
N THR A 15 -9.80 -10.09 -6.04
CA THR A 15 -9.55 -10.27 -4.60
C THR A 15 -8.43 -9.36 -4.13
N LEU A 16 -7.31 -9.31 -4.84
CA LEU A 16 -6.20 -8.41 -4.51
C LEU A 16 -6.62 -6.94 -4.54
N GLN A 17 -7.43 -6.51 -5.51
CA GLN A 17 -7.98 -5.15 -5.55
C GLN A 17 -8.78 -4.84 -4.29
N LEU A 18 -9.67 -5.75 -3.87
CA LEU A 18 -10.46 -5.58 -2.66
C LEU A 18 -9.58 -5.50 -1.40
N GLU A 19 -8.58 -6.38 -1.29
CA GLU A 19 -7.61 -6.37 -0.20
C GLU A 19 -6.86 -5.04 -0.11
N GLN A 20 -6.38 -4.51 -1.25
CA GLN A 20 -5.69 -3.22 -1.33
C GLN A 20 -6.58 -2.05 -0.91
N ILE A 21 -7.84 -2.03 -1.36
CA ILE A 21 -8.80 -0.98 -0.97
C ILE A 21 -9.08 -1.05 0.54
N ILE A 22 -9.35 -2.24 1.08
CA ILE A 22 -9.58 -2.44 2.53
C ILE A 22 -8.33 -2.04 3.32
N PHE A 23 -7.15 -2.44 2.86
CA PHE A 23 -5.89 -2.10 3.49
C PHE A 23 -5.65 -0.59 3.54
N SER A 24 -5.90 0.12 2.43
CA SER A 24 -5.75 1.58 2.38
C SER A 24 -6.63 2.30 3.43
N ARG A 25 -7.85 1.79 3.68
CA ARG A 25 -8.76 2.32 4.71
C ARG A 25 -8.24 2.06 6.12
N TRP A 26 -7.68 0.88 6.37
CA TRP A 26 -7.01 0.58 7.64
C TRP A 26 -5.85 1.53 7.91
N VAL A 27 -5.01 1.79 6.90
CA VAL A 27 -3.91 2.75 7.03
C VAL A 27 -4.41 4.13 7.41
N GLN A 28 -5.52 4.60 6.80
CA GLN A 28 -6.10 5.90 7.17
C GLN A 28 -6.52 5.96 8.64
N VAL A 29 -7.11 4.90 9.19
CA VAL A 29 -7.49 4.85 10.61
C VAL A 29 -6.26 4.89 11.50
N ILE A 30 -5.29 3.98 11.30
CA ILE A 30 -4.11 3.88 12.16
C ILE A 30 -3.32 5.19 12.17
N TYR A 31 -2.95 5.70 10.98
CA TYR A 31 -2.13 6.90 10.86
C TYR A 31 -2.78 8.11 11.54
N ARG A 32 -4.08 8.31 11.32
CA ARG A 32 -4.80 9.46 11.89
C ARG A 32 -5.04 9.30 13.38
N PHE A 33 -5.26 8.07 13.83
CA PHE A 33 -5.38 7.76 15.26
C PHE A 33 -4.08 8.06 15.98
N GLU A 34 -2.95 7.53 15.50
CA GLU A 34 -1.63 7.79 16.09
C GLU A 34 -1.33 9.30 16.13
N LYS A 35 -1.53 10.00 15.00
CA LYS A 35 -1.32 11.45 14.95
C LYS A 35 -2.15 12.20 16.00
N ALA A 36 -3.45 11.92 16.08
CA ALA A 36 -4.36 12.62 17.00
C ALA A 36 -4.13 12.25 18.47
N MET A 37 -3.76 11.00 18.74
CA MET A 37 -3.38 10.53 20.08
C MET A 37 -2.11 11.21 20.58
N PHE A 38 -1.09 11.37 19.72
CA PHE A 38 0.13 12.10 20.10
C PHE A 38 -0.10 13.61 20.28
N GLU A 39 -1.03 14.19 19.53
CA GLU A 39 -1.41 15.61 19.67
C GLU A 39 -2.16 15.88 21.00
N ASN A 40 -3.00 14.95 21.44
CA ASN A 40 -3.70 15.05 22.72
C ASN A 40 -3.97 13.64 23.31
N PRO A 41 -3.08 13.13 24.18
CA PRO A 41 -3.20 11.78 24.72
C PRO A 41 -4.29 11.63 25.79
N ASP A 42 -4.71 12.72 26.44
CA ASP A 42 -5.68 12.70 27.55
C ASP A 42 -7.15 12.69 27.07
N ARG A 43 -7.37 12.77 25.75
CA ARG A 43 -8.72 12.69 25.17
C ARG A 43 -9.29 11.27 25.27
N ASP A 44 -10.59 11.17 25.03
CA ASP A 44 -11.23 9.87 24.83
C ASP A 44 -10.72 9.18 23.54
N LEU A 45 -9.80 8.23 23.73
CA LEU A 45 -9.18 7.45 22.67
C LEU A 45 -10.13 6.37 22.10
N ASN A 46 -11.07 5.87 22.88
CA ASN A 46 -12.03 4.86 22.41
C ASN A 46 -13.01 5.51 21.43
N THR A 47 -13.51 6.70 21.76
CA THR A 47 -14.36 7.49 20.87
C THR A 47 -13.59 7.94 19.63
N LEU A 48 -12.37 8.47 19.78
CA LEU A 48 -11.52 8.84 18.63
C LEU A 48 -11.31 7.66 17.66
N TRP A 49 -11.01 6.47 18.18
CA TRP A 49 -10.80 5.28 17.37
C TRP A 49 -12.04 4.96 16.53
N TRP A 50 -13.22 4.92 17.17
CA TRP A 50 -14.46 4.60 16.48
C TRP A 50 -14.88 5.69 15.48
N GLU A 51 -14.72 6.98 15.79
CA GLU A 51 -14.95 8.07 14.83
C GLU A 51 -14.14 7.87 13.53
N LEU A 52 -12.88 7.45 13.65
CA LEU A 52 -12.02 7.17 12.50
C LEU A 52 -12.44 5.89 11.77
N VAL A 53 -12.78 4.81 12.49
CA VAL A 53 -13.27 3.56 11.91
C VAL A 53 -14.54 3.80 11.11
N GLU A 54 -15.51 4.52 11.66
CA GLU A 54 -16.76 4.83 10.97
C GLU A 54 -16.50 5.68 9.72
N LYS A 55 -15.68 6.73 9.85
CA LYS A 55 -15.35 7.64 8.74
C LYS A 55 -14.63 6.97 7.58
N TYR A 56 -13.60 6.16 7.86
CA TYR A 56 -12.70 5.64 6.82
C TYR A 56 -13.00 4.21 6.41
N GLN A 57 -13.57 3.39 7.31
CA GLN A 57 -13.94 2.01 6.99
C GLN A 57 -15.42 1.87 6.62
N GLY A 58 -16.28 2.80 7.06
CA GLY A 58 -17.73 2.74 6.80
C GLY A 58 -18.47 1.73 7.67
N LEU A 59 -17.84 1.30 8.78
CA LEU A 59 -18.46 0.45 9.79
C LEU A 59 -19.26 1.32 10.77
N LYS A 60 -20.06 0.69 11.63
CA LYS A 60 -20.73 1.36 12.74
C LYS A 60 -20.20 0.81 14.05
N LYS A 61 -20.00 1.69 15.04
CA LYS A 61 -19.67 1.28 16.41
C LYS A 61 -20.81 0.41 16.96
N PRO A 62 -20.52 -0.80 17.48
CA PRO A 62 -21.53 -1.61 18.14
C PRO A 62 -22.13 -0.87 19.34
N GLU A 63 -23.44 -1.06 19.55
CA GLU A 63 -24.15 -0.45 20.69
C GLU A 63 -23.49 -0.86 22.01
N ASN A 64 -23.38 0.10 22.93
CA ASN A 64 -22.81 -0.08 24.27
C ASN A 64 -21.34 -0.57 24.30
N ARG A 65 -20.58 -0.43 23.21
CA ARG A 65 -19.15 -0.75 23.20
C ARG A 65 -18.31 0.39 23.77
N ASP A 66 -17.54 0.12 24.82
CA ASP A 66 -16.53 1.04 25.35
C ASP A 66 -15.28 0.26 25.75
N GLU A 67 -14.59 -0.27 24.73
CA GLU A 67 -13.38 -1.07 24.90
C GLU A 67 -12.22 -0.40 24.15
N PRO A 68 -10.97 -0.55 24.60
CA PRO A 68 -9.78 -0.01 23.95
C PRO A 68 -9.43 -0.80 22.68
N ASP A 69 -10.31 -0.76 21.68
CA ASP A 69 -10.17 -1.47 20.41
C ASP A 69 -8.89 -1.10 19.66
N TRP A 70 -8.46 0.15 19.79
CA TRP A 70 -7.20 0.63 19.25
C TRP A 70 -6.02 -0.18 19.81
N ALA A 71 -6.06 -0.61 21.07
CA ALA A 71 -4.98 -1.36 21.73
C ALA A 71 -4.85 -2.81 21.21
N SER A 72 -5.83 -3.32 20.45
CA SER A 72 -5.71 -4.61 19.76
C SER A 72 -4.70 -4.60 18.61
N LYS A 73 -4.29 -3.40 18.15
CA LYS A 73 -3.32 -3.23 17.06
C LYS A 73 -1.91 -3.12 17.63
N ILE A 74 -1.19 -4.24 17.61
CA ILE A 74 0.19 -4.35 18.10
C ILE A 74 1.14 -3.25 17.58
N HIS A 75 0.94 -2.78 16.35
CA HIS A 75 1.76 -1.73 15.73
C HIS A 75 1.71 -0.42 16.52
N ILE A 76 0.57 -0.06 17.11
CA ILE A 76 0.44 1.17 17.91
C ILE A 76 1.34 1.11 19.15
N ALA A 77 1.46 -0.07 19.77
CA ALA A 77 2.24 -0.24 20.99
C ALA A 77 3.75 -0.50 20.72
N LEU A 78 4.07 -1.29 19.69
CA LEU A 78 5.44 -1.76 19.45
C LEU A 78 6.19 -1.00 18.36
N TYR A 79 5.49 -0.38 17.42
CA TYR A 79 6.07 0.26 16.24
C TYR A 79 5.37 1.59 15.93
N PRO A 80 5.39 2.56 16.87
CA PRO A 80 4.67 3.80 16.71
C PRO A 80 5.17 4.57 15.48
N VAL A 81 4.24 5.20 14.76
CA VAL A 81 4.53 6.02 13.57
C VAL A 81 5.24 5.21 12.47
N TYR A 82 4.88 3.94 12.31
CA TYR A 82 5.43 3.07 11.26
C TYR A 82 4.41 2.65 10.21
N TYR A 83 3.12 2.58 10.58
CA TYR A 83 2.11 1.91 9.76
C TYR A 83 1.92 2.53 8.37
N GLN A 84 2.15 3.85 8.24
CA GLN A 84 2.10 4.55 6.94
C GLN A 84 3.14 4.04 5.93
N ASN A 85 4.26 3.46 6.39
CA ASN A 85 5.31 2.95 5.52
C ASN A 85 4.82 1.77 4.67
N TYR A 86 3.86 0.98 5.16
CA TYR A 86 3.27 -0.10 4.38
C TYR A 86 2.50 0.47 3.16
N MET A 87 1.70 1.52 3.35
CA MET A 87 1.02 2.15 2.22
C MET A 87 2.01 2.78 1.24
N MET A 88 3.05 3.46 1.74
CA MET A 88 4.12 3.98 0.88
C MET A 88 4.79 2.86 0.07
N GLY A 89 4.97 1.68 0.67
CA GLY A 89 5.45 0.47 0.01
C GLY A 89 4.51 0.00 -1.11
N GLU A 90 3.21 -0.06 -0.87
CA GLU A 90 2.21 -0.43 -1.90
C GLU A 90 2.17 0.58 -3.06
N LEU A 91 2.22 1.87 -2.76
CA LEU A 91 2.29 2.93 -3.79
C LEU A 91 3.54 2.75 -4.67
N LEU A 92 4.69 2.53 -4.03
CA LEU A 92 5.96 2.31 -4.72
C LEU A 92 5.94 1.02 -5.54
N ALA A 93 5.36 -0.07 -5.01
CA ALA A 93 5.24 -1.34 -5.72
C ALA A 93 4.44 -1.17 -7.00
N SER A 94 3.32 -0.43 -6.98
CA SER A 94 2.56 -0.08 -8.17
C SER A 94 3.36 0.75 -9.16
N GLN A 95 4.07 1.79 -8.69
CA GLN A 95 4.91 2.61 -9.56
C GLN A 95 6.02 1.80 -10.24
N LEU A 96 6.73 0.96 -9.48
CA LEU A 96 7.75 0.05 -10.01
C LEU A 96 7.14 -0.95 -10.99
N TYR A 97 5.94 -1.48 -10.71
CA TYR A 97 5.25 -2.40 -11.59
C TYR A 97 5.02 -1.79 -12.98
N PHE A 98 4.48 -0.58 -13.04
CA PHE A 98 4.26 0.12 -14.31
C PHE A 98 5.57 0.55 -14.98
N TYR A 99 6.56 1.02 -14.22
CA TYR A 99 7.87 1.36 -14.78
C TYR A 99 8.54 0.15 -15.43
N ILE A 100 8.59 -0.99 -14.73
CA ILE A 100 9.16 -2.23 -15.25
C ILE A 100 8.39 -2.69 -16.50
N LYS A 101 7.07 -2.73 -16.40
CA LYS A 101 6.20 -3.14 -17.52
C LYS A 101 6.45 -2.30 -18.77
N GLU A 102 6.45 -0.98 -18.65
CA GLU A 102 6.50 -0.07 -19.81
C GLU A 102 7.92 0.24 -20.30
N LYS A 103 8.90 0.36 -19.39
CA LYS A 103 10.26 0.82 -19.71
C LYS A 103 11.28 -0.30 -19.77
N VAL A 104 11.15 -1.33 -18.93
CA VAL A 104 12.10 -2.46 -18.89
C VAL A 104 11.67 -3.56 -19.85
N LEU A 105 10.38 -3.88 -19.88
CA LEU A 105 9.82 -4.96 -20.70
C LEU A 105 9.15 -4.50 -22.00
N ASN A 106 8.99 -3.18 -22.17
CA ASN A 106 8.32 -2.56 -23.33
C ASN A 106 6.92 -3.14 -23.63
N ASP A 107 6.18 -3.54 -22.59
CA ASP A 107 4.84 -4.09 -22.71
C ASP A 107 3.79 -3.03 -22.34
N LYS A 108 3.21 -2.42 -23.38
CA LYS A 108 2.18 -1.38 -23.21
C LYS A 108 0.75 -1.90 -23.39
N ASN A 109 0.60 -3.13 -23.87
CA ASN A 109 -0.66 -3.62 -24.42
C ASN A 109 -1.37 -4.60 -23.49
N ASN A 110 -0.63 -5.35 -22.68
CA ASN A 110 -1.26 -6.30 -21.76
C ASN A 110 -1.81 -5.58 -20.53
N GLU A 111 -2.99 -5.95 -20.04
CA GLU A 111 -3.50 -5.40 -18.78
C GLU A 111 -2.62 -5.82 -17.60
N LEU A 112 -2.29 -7.11 -17.53
CA LEU A 112 -1.44 -7.73 -16.52
C LEU A 112 -0.25 -8.42 -17.18
N ILE A 113 0.93 -8.19 -16.63
CA ILE A 113 2.17 -8.88 -17.01
C ILE A 113 2.71 -9.71 -15.84
N SER A 114 3.29 -10.87 -16.17
CA SER A 114 4.08 -11.68 -15.25
C SER A 114 5.56 -11.41 -15.42
N PHE A 115 6.29 -11.27 -14.31
CA PHE A 115 7.75 -11.11 -14.31
C PHE A 115 8.50 -12.45 -14.27
N ILE A 116 7.79 -13.59 -14.22
CA ILE A 116 8.42 -14.92 -14.17
C ILE A 116 9.27 -15.14 -15.42
N GLY A 117 10.54 -15.49 -15.24
CA GLY A 117 11.48 -15.78 -16.32
C GLY A 117 12.03 -14.55 -17.05
N LYS A 118 11.72 -13.33 -16.58
CA LYS A 118 12.22 -12.08 -17.17
C LYS A 118 13.49 -11.61 -16.44
N LYS A 119 14.65 -11.93 -17.00
CA LYS A 119 15.96 -11.61 -16.39
C LYS A 119 16.18 -10.10 -16.28
N GLU A 120 15.67 -9.36 -17.26
CA GLU A 120 15.75 -7.91 -17.38
C GLU A 120 15.14 -7.20 -16.17
N VAL A 121 14.07 -7.79 -15.57
CA VAL A 121 13.46 -7.27 -14.34
C VAL A 121 14.42 -7.37 -13.17
N GLY A 122 15.09 -8.51 -13.03
CA GLY A 122 16.08 -8.73 -11.97
C GLY A 122 17.31 -7.83 -12.14
N GLU A 123 17.77 -7.66 -13.38
CA GLU A 123 18.88 -6.75 -13.69
C GLU A 123 18.54 -5.29 -13.38
N TYR A 124 17.34 -4.83 -13.76
CA TYR A 124 16.84 -3.50 -13.39
C TYR A 124 16.81 -3.33 -11.87
N LEU A 125 16.14 -4.23 -11.15
CA LEU A 125 16.00 -4.10 -9.69
C LEU A 125 17.35 -4.13 -8.98
N LYS A 126 18.28 -5.01 -9.40
CA LYS A 126 19.61 -5.07 -8.80
C LYS A 126 20.42 -3.82 -9.08
N ASN A 127 20.47 -3.37 -10.34
CA ASN A 127 21.44 -2.36 -10.76
C ASN A 127 20.93 -0.92 -10.62
N LEU A 128 19.61 -0.71 -10.73
CA LEU A 128 19.00 0.62 -10.79
C LEU A 128 18.05 0.91 -9.62
N PHE A 129 17.84 -0.03 -8.70
CA PHE A 129 17.05 0.20 -7.49
C PHE A 129 17.81 -0.20 -6.22
N PHE A 130 18.20 -1.47 -6.07
CA PHE A 130 18.80 -2.00 -4.84
C PHE A 130 20.29 -1.66 -4.66
N SER A 131 21.05 -1.51 -5.74
CA SER A 131 22.50 -1.24 -5.71
C SER A 131 22.88 -0.01 -4.88
N TYR A 132 22.00 0.97 -4.78
CA TYR A 132 22.23 2.20 -4.04
C TYR A 132 22.19 2.01 -2.52
N GLY A 133 21.51 0.96 -2.01
CA GLY A 133 21.34 0.76 -0.57
C GLY A 133 20.81 2.02 0.13
N ALA A 134 21.54 2.47 1.16
CA ALA A 134 21.21 3.69 1.90
C ALA A 134 21.93 4.96 1.38
N LEU A 135 22.54 4.92 0.19
CA LEU A 135 23.26 6.07 -0.39
C LEU A 135 22.34 7.27 -0.65
N PHE A 136 21.09 7.00 -1.02
CA PHE A 136 20.07 8.02 -1.25
C PHE A 136 18.96 7.91 -0.20
N LYS A 137 18.43 9.07 0.21
CA LYS A 137 17.13 9.13 0.87
C LYS A 137 16.07 8.54 -0.07
N TRP A 138 15.06 7.88 0.49
CA TRP A 138 14.08 7.10 -0.25
C TRP A 138 13.40 7.86 -1.40
N ASP A 139 13.06 9.13 -1.20
CA ASP A 139 12.41 10.01 -2.20
C ASP A 139 13.32 10.24 -3.41
N LYS A 140 14.60 10.50 -3.15
CA LYS A 140 15.62 10.65 -4.19
C LYS A 140 15.91 9.32 -4.88
N LEU A 141 15.92 8.20 -4.15
CA LEU A 141 16.11 6.87 -4.71
C LEU A 141 15.02 6.57 -5.74
N ILE A 142 13.75 6.77 -5.37
CA ILE A 142 12.61 6.57 -6.28
C ILE A 142 12.81 7.41 -7.53
N LYS A 143 13.00 8.72 -7.39
CA LYS A 143 13.21 9.63 -8.53
C LYS A 143 14.39 9.24 -9.42
N THR A 144 15.47 8.75 -8.84
CA THR A 144 16.66 8.31 -9.59
C THR A 144 16.39 7.02 -10.37
N SER A 145 15.60 6.10 -9.80
CA SER A 145 15.32 4.78 -10.37
C SER A 145 14.16 4.76 -11.38
N THR A 146 13.13 5.58 -11.16
CA THR A 146 11.91 5.63 -11.99
C THR A 146 11.81 6.90 -12.85
N GLY A 147 12.61 7.92 -12.56
CA GLY A 147 12.59 9.22 -13.25
C GLY A 147 11.58 10.23 -12.71
N GLU A 148 10.78 9.88 -11.70
CA GLU A 148 9.75 10.75 -11.12
C GLU A 148 9.61 10.50 -9.60
N GLU A 149 8.97 11.43 -8.88
CA GLU A 149 8.70 11.26 -7.45
C GLU A 149 7.66 10.16 -7.18
N LEU A 150 7.48 9.76 -5.92
CA LEU A 150 6.48 8.76 -5.56
C LEU A 150 5.10 9.23 -6.02
N ASN A 151 4.47 8.46 -6.92
CA ASN A 151 3.25 8.89 -7.60
C ASN A 151 2.10 7.91 -7.28
N PRO A 152 1.07 8.33 -6.52
CA PRO A 152 -0.03 7.45 -6.11
C PRO A 152 -0.95 7.05 -7.26
N GLU A 153 -0.91 7.76 -8.39
CA GLU A 153 -1.77 7.48 -9.56
C GLU A 153 -1.55 6.06 -10.11
N TYR A 154 -0.34 5.50 -9.96
CA TYR A 154 -0.08 4.11 -10.36
C TYR A 154 -0.86 3.11 -9.52
N TRP A 155 -0.96 3.33 -8.21
CA TRP A 155 -1.74 2.47 -7.32
C TRP A 155 -3.24 2.62 -7.59
N VAL A 156 -3.72 3.85 -7.80
CA VAL A 156 -5.12 4.12 -8.19
C VAL A 156 -5.45 3.41 -9.51
N LYS A 157 -4.60 3.57 -10.53
CA LYS A 157 -4.72 2.89 -11.82
C LYS A 157 -4.69 1.37 -11.68
N GLN A 158 -4.01 0.82 -10.68
CA GLN A 158 -3.93 -0.64 -10.49
C GLN A 158 -5.14 -1.19 -9.73
N PHE A 159 -5.55 -0.53 -8.65
CA PHE A 159 -6.45 -1.13 -7.67
C PHE A 159 -7.76 -0.38 -7.41
N ALA A 160 -7.87 0.91 -7.76
CA ALA A 160 -9.03 1.74 -7.42
C ALA A 160 -9.76 2.28 -8.67
N LYS A 161 -10.10 1.38 -9.60
CA LYS A 161 -10.92 1.68 -10.80
C LYS A 161 -12.41 1.49 -10.57
#